data_AF-A0A8T2D9U3-F1
#
_entry.id   AF-A0A8T2D9U3-F1
#
_cell.length_a   1.000
_cell.length_b   1.000
_cell.length_c   1.000
_cell.angle_alpha   90.00
_cell.angle_beta   90.00
_cell.angle_gamma   90.00
#
_symmetry.space_group_name_H-M   'P 1'
#
loop_
_entity.id
_entity.type
_entity.pdbx_description
1 polymer ?
#
loop_
_entity_poly.entity_id
_entity_poly.type
_entity_poly.pdbx_seq_one_letter_code
_entity_poly.pdbx_strand_id
1 'polypeptide(L)'
;MGEMIVSMDQDIRLDTTRARLSNLLKRHRELSDRLTRDSDKTMLDRLNKEFEAARRSQSQEVFLDGEEWNDGLLATLRERVHMEADRKADNGNAGFSLVCHPEERITYRVGNKVICCLDGSRIGIQFETSTAGETYEVYHCVLESKSFLEKMIVLEHTIPFFLPLSDLENDLLFSNAKKFIDNVGDLLQAYVDRKEQVRLIKELFGHQISEIYHSLPYHMIEFSMDDCDCKFVVSLRYGDLLCELPTKVRILVWPMHHLSKKQCTSPGSPAIPVRLPFAEDAFRIQSLPEAYAEIMPNMPNEIRQLFQTSPS
;
A
#
# COMPACT_ATOMS: atom_id res chain seq x y z
N MET A 1 -23.00 -2.90 -46.69
CA MET A 1 -23.71 -3.68 -45.64
C MET A 1 -22.79 -4.54 -44.78
N GLY A 2 -21.64 -5.04 -45.28
CA GLY A 2 -20.71 -5.85 -44.49
C GLY A 2 -19.88 -5.09 -43.43
N GLU A 3 -19.46 -3.85 -43.70
CA GLU A 3 -18.64 -3.06 -42.75
C GLU A 3 -19.39 -2.61 -41.49
N MET A 4 -20.69 -2.27 -41.61
CA MET A 4 -21.55 -1.94 -40.47
C MET A 4 -21.73 -3.10 -39.49
N ILE A 5 -21.68 -4.33 -39.98
CA ILE A 5 -21.84 -5.53 -39.15
C ILE A 5 -20.54 -5.81 -38.37
N VAL A 6 -19.38 -5.56 -38.99
CA VAL A 6 -18.06 -5.75 -38.35
C VAL A 6 -17.81 -4.70 -37.26
N SER A 7 -18.18 -3.43 -37.48
CA SER A 7 -18.04 -2.40 -36.45
C SER A 7 -18.98 -2.64 -35.26
N MET A 8 -20.22 -3.04 -35.54
CA MET A 8 -21.21 -3.34 -34.50
C MET A 8 -20.80 -4.56 -33.65
N ASP A 9 -20.21 -5.59 -34.26
CA ASP A 9 -19.73 -6.78 -33.54
C ASP A 9 -18.47 -6.49 -32.69
N GLN A 10 -17.59 -5.58 -33.14
CA GLN A 10 -16.47 -5.07 -32.33
C GLN A 10 -16.95 -4.20 -31.16
N ASP A 11 -17.92 -3.32 -31.38
CA ASP A 11 -18.50 -2.49 -30.31
C ASP A 11 -19.21 -3.37 -29.26
N ILE A 12 -19.99 -4.37 -29.69
CA ILE A 12 -20.63 -5.33 -28.78
C ILE A 12 -19.59 -6.11 -27.95
N ARG A 13 -18.46 -6.51 -28.56
CA ARG A 13 -17.36 -7.18 -27.86
C ARG A 13 -16.65 -6.26 -26.87
N LEU A 14 -16.41 -5.00 -27.23
CA LEU A 14 -15.82 -4.00 -26.35
C LEU A 14 -16.73 -3.68 -25.18
N ASP A 15 -18.04 -3.52 -25.42
CA ASP A 15 -19.03 -3.25 -24.38
C ASP A 15 -19.24 -4.46 -23.46
N THR A 16 -19.20 -5.68 -24.01
CA THR A 16 -19.18 -6.91 -23.19
C THR A 16 -17.93 -6.95 -22.30
N THR A 17 -16.78 -6.53 -22.82
CA THR A 17 -15.51 -6.50 -22.07
C THR A 17 -15.54 -5.41 -20.99
N ARG A 18 -16.06 -4.22 -21.30
CA ARG A 18 -16.29 -3.13 -20.33
C ARG A 18 -17.27 -3.56 -19.24
N ALA A 19 -18.37 -4.22 -19.58
CA ALA A 19 -19.33 -4.75 -18.63
C ALA A 19 -18.74 -5.84 -17.73
N ARG A 20 -17.87 -6.70 -18.25
CA ARG A 20 -17.14 -7.69 -17.44
C ARG A 20 -16.17 -7.02 -16.48
N LEU A 21 -15.43 -6.01 -16.94
CA LEU A 21 -14.52 -5.24 -16.10
C LEU A 21 -15.27 -4.48 -15.01
N SER A 22 -16.37 -3.79 -15.34
CA SER A 22 -17.18 -3.05 -14.35
C SER A 22 -17.76 -3.98 -13.29
N ASN A 23 -18.22 -5.18 -13.69
CA ASN A 23 -18.65 -6.21 -12.75
C ASN A 23 -17.51 -6.72 -11.86
N LEU A 24 -16.30 -6.88 -12.40
CA LEU A 24 -15.12 -7.25 -11.62
C LEU A 24 -14.74 -6.16 -10.63
N LEU A 25 -14.76 -4.89 -11.04
CA LEU A 25 -14.53 -3.73 -10.16
C LEU A 25 -15.58 -3.65 -9.04
N LYS A 26 -16.85 -3.93 -9.36
CA LYS A 26 -17.93 -3.97 -8.39
C LYS A 26 -17.70 -5.10 -7.37
N ARG A 27 -17.38 -6.31 -7.82
CA ARG A 27 -17.05 -7.44 -6.93
C ARG A 27 -15.81 -7.17 -6.08
N HIS A 28 -14.80 -6.50 -6.65
CA HIS A 28 -13.60 -6.10 -5.93
C HIS A 28 -13.93 -5.11 -4.81
N ARG A 29 -14.80 -4.12 -5.09
CA ARG A 29 -15.31 -3.20 -4.07
C ARG A 29 -16.10 -3.95 -2.99
N GLU A 30 -17.04 -4.81 -3.39
CA GLU A 30 -17.83 -5.63 -2.46
C GLU A 30 -16.95 -6.55 -1.59
N LEU A 31 -15.88 -7.12 -2.16
CA LEU A 31 -14.91 -7.94 -1.43
C LEU A 31 -14.11 -7.08 -0.44
N SER A 32 -13.65 -5.90 -0.87
CA SER A 32 -12.99 -4.92 0.00
C SER A 32 -13.87 -4.53 1.19
N ASP A 33 -15.15 -4.27 0.93
CA ASP A 33 -16.14 -3.88 1.95
C ASP A 33 -16.50 -5.04 2.88
N ARG A 34 -16.52 -6.28 2.37
CA ARG A 34 -16.77 -7.49 3.18
C ARG A 34 -15.59 -7.86 4.06
N LEU A 35 -14.37 -7.70 3.58
CA LEU A 35 -13.16 -7.97 4.35
C LEU A 35 -12.92 -6.90 5.42
N THR A 36 -13.49 -5.71 5.26
CA THR A 36 -13.50 -4.69 6.31
C THR A 36 -14.60 -4.88 7.37
N ARG A 37 -15.46 -5.92 7.29
CA ARG A 37 -16.58 -6.12 8.24
C ARG A 37 -16.25 -6.98 9.47
N ASP A 38 -16.74 -6.47 10.61
CA ASP A 38 -16.90 -7.00 11.97
C ASP A 38 -15.73 -7.77 12.63
N SER A 39 -15.21 -8.87 12.06
CA SER A 39 -14.12 -9.63 12.74
C SER A 39 -12.85 -8.79 12.85
N ASP A 40 -12.46 -8.17 11.75
CA ASP A 40 -11.23 -7.38 11.68
C ASP A 40 -11.38 -6.08 12.46
N LYS A 41 -12.60 -5.54 12.51
CA LYS A 41 -12.92 -4.37 13.33
C LYS A 41 -12.83 -4.70 14.82
N THR A 42 -13.36 -5.84 15.27
CA THR A 42 -13.23 -6.25 16.67
C THR A 42 -11.79 -6.55 17.06
N MET A 43 -10.99 -7.14 16.18
CA MET A 43 -9.57 -7.37 16.40
C MET A 43 -8.81 -6.05 16.48
N LEU A 44 -9.02 -5.14 15.52
CA LEU A 44 -8.42 -3.80 15.50
C LEU A 44 -8.75 -3.03 16.78
N ASP A 45 -10.02 -2.98 17.18
CA ASP A 45 -10.44 -2.30 18.40
C ASP A 45 -9.84 -2.94 19.66
N ARG A 46 -9.68 -4.27 19.69
CA ARG A 46 -9.04 -4.99 20.80
C ARG A 46 -7.55 -4.68 20.86
N LEU A 47 -6.83 -4.79 19.75
CA LEU A 47 -5.40 -4.51 19.67
C LEU A 47 -5.11 -3.04 20.00
N ASN A 48 -5.89 -2.09 19.47
CA ASN A 48 -5.78 -0.69 19.83
C ASN A 48 -5.86 -0.49 21.36
N LYS A 49 -6.87 -1.08 22.01
CA LYS A 49 -7.02 -0.98 23.47
C LYS A 49 -5.86 -1.61 24.23
N GLU A 50 -5.35 -2.74 23.74
CA GLU A 50 -4.23 -3.44 24.35
C GLU A 50 -2.93 -2.63 24.25
N PHE A 51 -2.61 -2.07 23.09
CA PHE A 51 -1.46 -1.20 22.89
C PHE A 51 -1.58 0.11 23.66
N GLU A 52 -2.77 0.71 23.71
CA GLU A 52 -2.99 1.89 24.56
C GLU A 52 -2.86 1.56 26.05
N ALA A 53 -3.32 0.38 26.51
CA ALA A 53 -3.13 -0.05 27.89
C ALA A 53 -1.64 -0.28 28.21
N ALA A 54 -0.90 -0.91 27.30
CA ALA A 54 0.55 -1.07 27.41
C ALA A 54 1.24 0.30 27.53
N ARG A 55 0.87 1.24 26.65
CA ARG A 55 1.38 2.63 26.67
C ARG A 55 1.03 3.38 27.96
N ARG A 56 -0.19 3.23 28.50
CA ARG A 56 -0.58 3.84 29.78
C ARG A 56 0.16 3.25 30.96
N SER A 57 0.51 1.97 30.88
CA SER A 57 1.25 1.25 31.93
C SER A 57 2.77 1.40 31.81
N GLN A 58 3.27 2.05 30.75
CA GLN A 58 4.70 2.16 30.51
C GLN A 58 5.36 3.04 31.57
N SER A 59 6.52 2.59 32.05
CA SER A 59 7.34 3.33 33.01
C SER A 59 8.42 4.15 32.31
N GLN A 60 8.85 3.71 31.12
CA GLN A 60 9.92 4.33 30.36
C GLN A 60 9.68 4.17 28.85
N GLU A 61 9.99 5.21 28.09
CA GLU A 61 10.06 5.15 26.62
C GLU A 61 11.52 5.41 26.21
N VAL A 62 12.09 4.49 25.43
CA VAL A 62 13.48 4.54 24.96
C VAL A 62 13.47 4.70 23.44
N PHE A 63 14.10 5.77 22.96
CA PHE A 63 14.31 5.99 21.54
C PHE A 63 15.61 5.32 21.14
N LEU A 64 15.53 4.40 20.19
CA LEU A 64 16.69 3.66 19.71
C LEU A 64 17.14 4.22 18.37
N ASP A 65 18.46 4.28 18.19
CA ASP A 65 19.06 4.50 16.89
C ASP A 65 19.19 3.19 16.08
N GLY A 66 19.77 3.30 14.87
CA GLY A 66 19.89 2.18 13.95
C GLY A 66 20.80 1.03 14.43
N GLU A 67 21.76 1.31 15.32
CA GLU A 67 22.71 0.31 15.82
C GLU A 67 22.17 -0.39 17.08
N GLU A 68 21.48 0.36 17.94
CA GLU A 68 20.81 -0.17 19.13
C GLU A 68 19.61 -1.07 18.78
N TRP A 69 18.98 -0.84 17.63
CA TRP A 69 17.93 -1.71 17.09
C TRP A 69 18.49 -2.97 16.42
N ASN A 70 18.48 -4.09 17.14
CA ASN A 70 18.98 -5.37 16.63
C ASN A 70 18.25 -6.58 17.24
N ASP A 71 18.51 -7.77 16.70
CA ASP A 71 17.88 -9.03 17.16
C ASP A 71 18.24 -9.38 18.62
N GLY A 72 19.36 -8.85 19.16
CA GLY A 72 19.72 -9.03 20.57
C GLY A 72 18.75 -8.31 21.52
N LEU A 73 18.27 -7.12 21.14
CA LEU A 73 17.20 -6.45 21.87
C LEU A 73 15.90 -7.26 21.82
N LEU A 74 15.53 -7.79 20.66
CA LEU A 74 14.34 -8.64 20.52
C LEU A 74 14.43 -9.91 21.37
N ALA A 75 15.62 -10.52 21.45
CA ALA A 75 15.86 -11.66 22.34
C ALA A 75 15.66 -11.28 23.82
N THR A 76 16.13 -10.09 24.23
CA THR A 76 15.93 -9.57 25.59
C THR A 76 14.47 -9.31 25.90
N LEU A 77 13.73 -8.70 24.96
CA LEU A 77 12.29 -8.50 25.08
C LEU A 77 11.54 -9.82 25.19
N ARG A 78 11.94 -10.80 24.38
CA ARG A 78 11.38 -12.15 24.38
C ARG A 78 11.61 -12.86 25.71
N GLU A 79 12.81 -12.80 26.27
CA GLU A 79 13.12 -13.36 27.59
C GLU A 79 12.23 -12.70 28.66
N ARG A 80 12.09 -11.38 28.64
CA ARG A 80 11.26 -10.63 29.59
C ARG A 80 9.79 -11.06 29.57
N VAL A 81 9.18 -11.19 28.39
CA VAL A 81 7.76 -11.59 28.29
C VAL A 81 7.53 -13.04 28.74
N HIS A 82 8.51 -13.92 28.55
CA HIS A 82 8.46 -15.30 29.05
C HIS A 82 8.60 -15.37 30.57
N MET A 83 9.60 -14.69 31.14
CA MET A 83 9.75 -14.61 32.61
C MET A 83 8.50 -14.04 33.28
N GLU A 84 7.88 -13.03 32.67
CA GLU A 84 6.66 -12.43 33.19
C GLU A 84 5.45 -13.37 33.10
N ALA A 85 5.31 -14.10 32.01
CA ALA A 85 4.25 -15.09 31.84
C ALA A 85 4.37 -16.23 32.87
N ASP A 86 5.57 -16.76 33.07
CA ASP A 86 5.85 -17.82 34.05
C ASP A 86 5.57 -17.33 35.49
N ARG A 87 6.04 -16.12 35.83
CA ARG A 87 5.78 -15.51 37.15
C ARG A 87 4.29 -15.33 37.42
N LYS A 88 3.50 -14.89 36.43
CA LYS A 88 2.04 -14.77 36.56
C LYS A 88 1.36 -16.13 36.70
N ALA A 89 1.86 -17.17 36.04
CA ALA A 89 1.36 -18.53 36.17
C ALA A 89 1.62 -19.10 37.58
N ASP A 90 2.80 -18.85 38.14
CA ASP A 90 3.19 -19.31 39.48
C ASP A 90 2.47 -18.55 40.61
N ASN A 91 2.29 -17.23 40.47
CA ASN A 91 1.55 -16.40 41.44
C ASN A 91 0.05 -16.73 41.49
N GLY A 92 -0.51 -17.33 40.44
CA GLY A 92 -1.88 -17.86 40.47
C GLY A 92 -2.07 -19.02 41.46
N ASN A 93 -0.98 -19.64 41.93
CA ASN A 93 -0.98 -20.83 42.78
C ASN A 93 -0.42 -20.61 44.21
N ALA A 94 0.16 -19.44 44.52
CA ALA A 94 0.82 -19.20 45.80
C ALA A 94 0.24 -17.97 46.54
N GLY A 95 -0.42 -18.21 47.68
CA GLY A 95 -0.99 -17.20 48.57
C GLY A 95 0.03 -16.37 49.38
N PHE A 96 1.21 -16.08 48.84
CA PHE A 96 2.21 -15.23 49.49
C PHE A 96 2.74 -14.17 48.53
N SER A 97 2.24 -12.96 48.71
CA SER A 97 2.72 -11.74 48.07
C SER A 97 4.10 -11.37 48.59
N LEU A 98 5.16 -11.81 47.92
CA LEU A 98 6.47 -11.18 48.07
C LEU A 98 6.40 -9.81 47.38
N VAL A 99 6.84 -8.77 48.10
CA VAL A 99 6.89 -7.38 47.63
C VAL A 99 7.55 -7.33 46.25
N CYS A 100 6.74 -7.13 45.22
CA CYS A 100 7.23 -7.03 43.87
C CYS A 100 7.46 -5.55 43.54
N HIS A 101 8.69 -5.20 43.19
CA HIS A 101 8.98 -3.89 42.62
C HIS A 101 8.07 -3.67 41.41
N PRO A 102 7.52 -2.45 41.19
CA PRO A 102 6.79 -2.18 39.97
C PRO A 102 7.71 -2.48 38.80
N GLU A 103 7.37 -3.51 38.03
CA GLU A 103 8.18 -3.91 36.89
C GLU A 103 8.19 -2.79 35.88
N GLU A 104 9.38 -2.30 35.58
CA GLU A 104 9.58 -1.25 34.58
C GLU A 104 9.08 -1.75 33.23
N ARG A 105 7.94 -1.22 32.81
CA ARG A 105 7.39 -1.47 31.48
C ARG A 105 8.05 -0.53 30.50
N ILE A 106 9.10 -1.01 29.84
CA ILE A 106 9.85 -0.25 28.85
C ILE A 106 9.19 -0.41 27.48
N THR A 107 8.89 0.72 26.84
CA THR A 107 8.52 0.80 25.43
C THR A 107 9.71 1.29 24.62
N TYR A 108 9.98 0.66 23.48
CA TYR A 108 11.07 1.04 22.58
C TYR A 108 10.50 1.69 21.33
N ARG A 109 11.04 2.84 20.92
CA ARG A 109 10.65 3.54 19.70
C ARG A 109 11.81 3.57 18.73
N VAL A 110 11.59 3.06 17.52
CA VAL A 110 12.60 2.99 16.45
C VAL A 110 11.99 3.54 15.17
N GLY A 111 12.38 4.77 14.82
CA GLY A 111 11.74 5.51 13.73
C GLY A 111 10.22 5.58 13.93
N ASN A 112 9.49 4.97 13.02
CA ASN A 112 8.02 4.95 12.99
C ASN A 112 7.41 3.70 13.65
N LYS A 113 8.20 2.96 14.44
CA LYS A 113 7.78 1.72 15.08
C LYS A 113 7.86 1.85 16.59
N VAL A 114 6.86 1.31 17.28
CA VAL A 114 6.80 1.24 18.75
C VAL A 114 6.70 -0.22 19.16
N ILE A 115 7.62 -0.67 20.01
CA ILE A 115 7.77 -2.07 20.42
C ILE A 115 7.57 -2.14 21.93
N CYS A 116 6.68 -3.01 22.39
CA CYS A 116 6.34 -3.15 23.80
C CYS A 116 6.08 -4.61 24.18
N CYS A 117 6.28 -4.90 25.46
CA CYS A 117 5.83 -6.16 26.06
C CYS A 117 4.31 -6.11 26.27
N LEU A 118 3.59 -7.12 25.77
CA LEU A 118 2.17 -7.30 26.02
C LEU A 118 1.95 -8.37 27.10
N ASP A 119 0.70 -8.56 27.54
CA ASP A 119 0.41 -9.58 28.55
C ASP A 119 0.61 -11.01 28.00
N GLY A 120 1.22 -11.89 28.79
CA GLY A 120 1.64 -13.22 28.37
C GLY A 120 3.00 -13.19 27.65
N SER A 121 3.33 -14.24 26.91
CA SER A 121 4.60 -14.36 26.17
C SER A 121 4.58 -13.62 24.81
N ARG A 122 3.97 -12.42 24.79
CA ARG A 122 3.65 -11.66 23.57
C ARG A 122 4.43 -10.36 23.46
N ILE A 123 4.96 -10.08 22.26
CA ILE A 123 5.61 -8.82 21.91
C ILE A 123 4.70 -8.06 20.94
N GLY A 124 4.35 -6.83 21.30
CA GLY A 124 3.53 -5.94 20.47
C GLY A 124 4.41 -4.99 19.67
N ILE A 125 4.13 -4.88 18.37
CA ILE A 125 4.71 -3.90 17.47
C ILE A 125 3.60 -3.05 16.88
N GLN A 126 3.73 -1.74 17.01
CA GLN A 126 2.88 -0.75 16.40
C GLN A 126 3.68 -0.02 15.31
N PHE A 127 3.15 -0.03 14.09
CA PHE A 127 3.68 0.71 12.95
C PHE A 127 2.84 1.96 12.75
N GLU A 128 3.48 3.12 12.84
CA GLU A 128 2.88 4.42 12.59
C GLU A 128 3.30 4.83 11.17
N THR A 129 2.37 4.96 10.23
CA THR A 129 2.69 5.55 8.93
C THR A 129 2.57 7.06 9.00
N SER A 130 3.29 7.77 8.15
CA SER A 130 3.19 9.23 8.08
C SER A 130 2.99 9.73 6.66
N THR A 131 2.35 10.88 6.53
CA THR A 131 2.18 11.61 5.27
C THR A 131 2.46 13.07 5.58
N ALA A 132 3.32 13.71 4.79
CA ALA A 132 3.74 15.10 5.00
C ALA A 132 4.22 15.41 6.45
N GLY A 133 4.80 14.40 7.12
CA GLY A 133 5.31 14.52 8.49
C GLY A 133 4.28 14.32 9.60
N GLU A 134 3.01 14.08 9.28
CA GLU A 134 1.95 13.80 10.25
C GLU A 134 1.61 12.30 10.26
N THR A 135 1.33 11.74 11.44
CA THR A 135 0.87 10.34 11.56
C THR A 135 -0.46 10.18 10.85
N TYR A 136 -0.54 9.19 9.96
CA TYR A 136 -1.70 8.96 9.11
C TYR A 136 -2.50 7.73 9.53
N GLU A 137 -1.89 6.55 9.47
CA GLU A 137 -2.51 5.28 9.84
C GLU A 137 -1.63 4.50 10.81
N VAL A 138 -2.26 3.69 11.66
CA VAL A 138 -1.57 2.88 12.66
C VAL A 138 -1.94 1.41 12.45
N TYR A 139 -0.91 0.57 12.40
CA TYR A 139 -1.04 -0.87 12.23
C TYR A 139 -0.38 -1.60 13.39
N HIS A 140 -0.91 -2.76 13.74
CA HIS A 140 -0.42 -3.56 14.86
C HIS A 140 -0.01 -4.94 14.36
N CYS A 141 1.04 -5.48 14.96
CA CYS A 141 1.50 -6.85 14.80
C CYS A 141 1.89 -7.39 16.18
N VAL A 142 1.40 -8.56 16.53
CA VAL A 142 1.71 -9.25 17.78
C VAL A 142 2.49 -10.49 17.44
N LEU A 143 3.68 -10.58 18.01
CA LEU A 143 4.56 -11.74 17.88
C LEU A 143 4.47 -12.58 19.15
N GLU A 144 4.48 -13.89 18.97
CA GLU A 144 4.48 -14.86 20.07
C GLU A 144 5.52 -15.94 19.82
N SER A 145 6.02 -16.52 20.91
CA SER A 145 6.70 -17.81 20.89
C SER A 145 6.23 -18.63 22.08
N LYS A 146 6.03 -19.94 21.91
CA LYS A 146 5.57 -20.81 23.01
C LYS A 146 6.64 -21.07 24.05
N SER A 147 7.90 -21.05 23.65
CA SER A 147 9.06 -21.13 24.52
C SER A 147 10.20 -20.30 23.92
N PHE A 148 11.26 -20.05 24.68
CA PHE A 148 12.45 -19.35 24.19
C PHE A 148 13.17 -20.10 23.05
N LEU A 149 13.02 -21.42 22.98
CA LEU A 149 13.69 -22.28 21.97
C LEU A 149 12.87 -22.45 20.69
N GLU A 150 11.57 -22.16 20.72
CA GLU A 150 10.71 -22.29 19.55
C GLU A 150 10.88 -21.12 18.58
N LYS A 151 10.37 -21.25 17.35
CA LYS A 151 10.33 -20.13 16.42
C LYS A 151 9.32 -19.08 16.90
N MET A 152 9.64 -17.82 16.66
CA MET A 152 8.67 -16.73 16.79
C MET A 152 7.69 -16.77 15.62
N ILE A 153 6.43 -16.46 15.87
CA ILE A 153 5.35 -16.43 14.88
C ILE A 153 4.57 -15.12 14.97
N VAL A 154 3.90 -14.74 13.89
CA VAL A 154 2.88 -13.68 13.92
C VAL A 154 1.59 -14.29 14.47
N LEU A 155 1.17 -13.82 15.64
CA LEU A 155 -0.05 -14.29 16.31
C LEU A 155 -1.28 -13.54 15.80
N GLU A 156 -1.23 -12.21 15.78
CA GLU A 156 -2.33 -11.33 15.37
C GLU A 156 -1.80 -10.05 14.71
N HIS A 157 -2.54 -9.48 13.76
CA HIS A 157 -2.15 -8.22 13.14
C HIS A 157 -3.34 -7.48 12.54
N THR A 158 -3.19 -6.17 12.34
CA THR A 158 -4.15 -5.34 11.59
C THR A 158 -3.65 -4.99 10.18
N ILE A 159 -2.54 -5.61 9.77
CA ILE A 159 -1.93 -5.42 8.44
C ILE A 159 -2.90 -5.93 7.35
N PRO A 160 -3.15 -5.15 6.28
CA PRO A 160 -4.06 -5.55 5.22
C PRO A 160 -3.68 -6.89 4.58
N PHE A 161 -4.65 -7.80 4.46
CA PHE A 161 -4.44 -9.19 4.00
C PHE A 161 -3.80 -9.34 2.61
N PHE A 162 -3.90 -8.31 1.77
CA PHE A 162 -3.33 -8.30 0.41
C PHE A 162 -1.85 -7.92 0.39
N LEU A 163 -1.28 -7.54 1.54
CA LEU A 163 0.15 -7.33 1.70
C LEU A 163 0.83 -8.67 2.05
N PRO A 164 2.04 -8.94 1.54
CA PRO A 164 2.72 -10.24 1.67
C PRO A 164 3.31 -10.51 3.06
N LEU A 165 2.52 -10.37 4.14
CA LEU A 165 3.00 -10.58 5.50
C LEU A 165 3.44 -12.02 5.75
N SER A 166 2.67 -13.00 5.28
CA SER A 166 3.01 -14.41 5.45
C SER A 166 4.30 -14.81 4.72
N ASP A 167 4.56 -14.22 3.56
CA ASP A 167 5.81 -14.44 2.84
C ASP A 167 6.99 -13.86 3.64
N LEU A 168 6.85 -12.62 4.13
CA LEU A 168 7.84 -11.99 5.00
C LEU A 168 8.09 -12.78 6.29
N GLU A 169 7.05 -13.30 6.92
CA GLU A 169 7.16 -14.13 8.13
C GLU A 169 8.01 -15.38 7.86
N ASN A 170 7.71 -16.09 6.77
CA ASN A 170 8.41 -17.31 6.40
C ASN A 170 9.88 -17.05 6.03
N ASP A 171 10.16 -15.93 5.35
CA ASP A 171 11.49 -15.62 4.83
C ASP A 171 12.41 -15.01 5.90
N LEU A 172 11.85 -14.16 6.78
CA LEU A 172 12.64 -13.27 7.63
C LEU A 172 12.44 -13.50 9.13
N LEU A 173 11.23 -13.78 9.62
CA LEU A 173 10.97 -13.72 11.07
C LEU A 173 11.83 -14.69 11.88
N PHE A 174 12.07 -15.90 11.33
CA PHE A 174 12.91 -16.90 12.00
C PHE A 174 14.41 -16.56 11.93
N SER A 175 14.87 -15.97 10.83
CA SER A 175 16.30 -15.76 10.56
C SER A 175 16.81 -14.41 11.05
N ASN A 176 15.97 -13.37 10.95
CA ASN A 176 16.29 -11.99 11.28
C ASN A 176 14.98 -11.23 11.56
N ALA A 177 14.57 -11.24 12.84
CA ALA A 177 13.32 -10.65 13.27
C ALA A 177 13.33 -9.11 13.12
N LYS A 178 14.48 -8.46 13.35
CA LYS A 178 14.69 -7.04 13.08
C LYS A 178 14.34 -6.71 11.62
N LYS A 179 14.91 -7.45 10.67
CA LYS A 179 14.69 -7.25 9.24
C LYS A 179 13.25 -7.54 8.85
N PHE A 180 12.61 -8.55 9.43
CA PHE A 180 11.16 -8.77 9.25
C PHE A 180 10.36 -7.52 9.64
N ILE A 181 10.58 -7.01 10.85
CA ILE A 181 9.88 -5.85 11.39
C ILE A 181 10.11 -4.61 10.53
N ASP A 182 11.36 -4.35 10.13
CA ASP A 182 11.69 -3.20 9.26
C ASP A 182 10.98 -3.32 7.90
N ASN A 183 11.02 -4.49 7.25
CA ASN A 183 10.36 -4.71 5.97
C ASN A 183 8.84 -4.52 6.05
N VAL A 184 8.20 -4.97 7.14
CA VAL A 184 6.77 -4.73 7.36
C VAL A 184 6.48 -3.24 7.49
N GLY A 185 7.31 -2.50 8.22
CA GLY A 185 7.18 -1.04 8.36
C GLY A 185 7.31 -0.31 7.02
N ASP A 186 8.33 -0.65 6.24
CA ASP A 186 8.60 -0.04 4.93
C ASP A 186 7.48 -0.36 3.92
N LEU A 187 6.98 -1.61 3.94
CA LEU A 187 5.87 -2.07 3.11
C LEU A 187 4.57 -1.30 3.42
N LEU A 188 4.27 -1.09 4.71
CA LEU A 188 3.09 -0.33 5.14
C LEU A 188 3.20 1.16 4.76
N GLN A 189 4.39 1.74 4.94
CA GLN A 189 4.64 3.14 4.58
C GLN A 189 4.44 3.34 3.07
N ALA A 190 5.11 2.55 2.24
CA ALA A 190 4.98 2.64 0.78
C ALA A 190 3.54 2.35 0.30
N TYR A 191 2.79 1.48 0.98
CA TYR A 191 1.37 1.26 0.71
C TYR A 191 0.54 2.53 0.97
N VAL A 192 0.74 3.18 2.12
CA VAL A 192 0.03 4.42 2.48
C VAL A 192 0.41 5.55 1.54
N ASP A 193 1.67 5.69 1.17
CA ASP A 193 2.13 6.73 0.25
C ASP A 193 1.46 6.59 -1.13
N ARG A 194 1.42 5.37 -1.69
CA ARG A 194 0.72 5.10 -2.97
C ARG A 194 -0.78 5.35 -2.87
N LYS A 195 -1.40 4.98 -1.75
CA LYS A 195 -2.83 5.22 -1.48
C LYS A 195 -3.13 6.71 -1.43
N GLU A 196 -2.30 7.48 -0.73
CA GLU A 196 -2.45 8.91 -0.57
C GLU A 196 -2.18 9.67 -1.87
N GLN A 197 -1.19 9.27 -2.65
CA GLN A 197 -0.95 9.80 -4.00
C GLN A 197 -2.22 9.70 -4.89
N VAL A 198 -2.95 8.59 -4.83
CA VAL A 198 -4.24 8.43 -5.54
C VAL A 198 -5.35 9.28 -4.93
N ARG A 199 -5.36 9.50 -3.62
CA ARG A 199 -6.32 10.41 -2.98
C ARG A 199 -6.09 11.85 -3.44
N LEU A 200 -4.84 12.30 -3.43
CA LEU A 200 -4.42 13.65 -3.82
C LEU A 200 -4.70 13.94 -5.29
N ILE A 201 -4.41 13.01 -6.21
CA ILE A 201 -4.70 13.25 -7.63
C ILE A 201 -6.21 13.41 -7.89
N LYS A 202 -7.05 12.65 -7.18
CA LYS A 202 -8.52 12.78 -7.25
C LYS A 202 -8.99 14.12 -6.70
N GLU A 203 -8.40 14.56 -5.60
CA GLU A 203 -8.74 15.84 -4.96
C GLU A 203 -8.31 17.05 -5.81
N LEU A 204 -7.08 17.04 -6.32
CA LEU A 204 -6.48 18.16 -7.04
C LEU A 204 -6.91 18.21 -8.51
N PHE A 205 -7.01 17.06 -9.18
CA PHE A 205 -7.18 16.95 -10.63
C PHE A 205 -8.38 16.09 -11.05
N GLY A 206 -9.27 15.73 -10.11
CA GLY A 206 -10.42 14.87 -10.40
C GLY A 206 -11.38 15.40 -11.47
N HIS A 207 -11.38 16.71 -11.74
CA HIS A 207 -12.15 17.31 -12.83
C HIS A 207 -11.59 17.03 -14.23
N GLN A 208 -10.31 16.66 -14.34
CA GLN A 208 -9.62 16.32 -15.61
C GLN A 208 -9.54 14.80 -15.82
N ILE A 209 -9.67 14.03 -14.74
CA ILE A 209 -9.56 12.57 -14.75
C ILE A 209 -10.96 11.98 -14.95
N SER A 210 -11.16 11.28 -16.06
CA SER A 210 -12.45 10.66 -16.37
C SER A 210 -12.69 9.39 -15.57
N GLU A 211 -11.70 8.51 -15.51
CA GLU A 211 -11.76 7.26 -14.76
C GLU A 211 -10.42 6.98 -14.09
N ILE A 212 -10.47 6.43 -12.87
CA ILE A 212 -9.28 5.98 -12.14
C ILE A 212 -9.56 4.63 -11.48
N TYR A 213 -8.67 3.69 -11.75
CA TYR A 213 -8.63 2.36 -11.20
C TYR A 213 -7.34 2.15 -10.41
N HIS A 214 -7.45 1.40 -9.32
CA HIS A 214 -6.31 0.92 -8.57
C HIS A 214 -6.60 -0.44 -7.96
N SER A 215 -5.57 -1.29 -7.89
CA SER A 215 -5.60 -2.54 -7.12
C SER A 215 -5.63 -2.28 -5.60
N LEU A 216 -5.98 -3.27 -4.78
CA LEU A 216 -5.95 -3.16 -3.31
C LEU A 216 -4.61 -2.64 -2.72
N PRO A 217 -3.43 -3.19 -3.06
CA PRO A 217 -2.15 -2.69 -2.53
C PRO A 217 -1.61 -1.45 -3.29
N TYR A 218 -2.41 -0.88 -4.20
CA TYR A 218 -2.01 0.23 -5.07
C TYR A 218 -0.79 -0.05 -5.97
N HIS A 219 -0.47 -1.33 -6.21
CA HIS A 219 0.64 -1.75 -7.08
C HIS A 219 0.34 -1.64 -8.59
N MET A 220 -0.92 -1.44 -8.94
CA MET A 220 -1.39 -1.11 -10.29
C MET A 220 -2.35 0.05 -10.15
N ILE A 221 -2.04 1.15 -10.84
CA ILE A 221 -2.89 2.34 -10.93
C ILE A 221 -3.04 2.65 -12.42
N GLU A 222 -4.28 2.77 -12.88
CA GLU A 222 -4.59 3.14 -14.26
C GLU A 222 -5.63 4.25 -14.24
N PHE A 223 -5.39 5.33 -14.98
CA PHE A 223 -6.37 6.39 -15.11
C PHE A 223 -6.39 6.96 -16.53
N SER A 224 -7.55 7.47 -16.92
CA SER A 224 -7.74 8.16 -18.18
C SER A 224 -8.11 9.61 -17.95
N MET A 225 -7.73 10.42 -18.92
CA MET A 225 -8.09 11.83 -19.02
C MET A 225 -8.48 12.10 -20.46
N ASP A 226 -9.48 12.94 -20.63
CA ASP A 226 -10.02 13.30 -21.93
C ASP A 226 -9.75 14.79 -22.14
N ASP A 227 -8.92 15.10 -23.14
CA ASP A 227 -8.78 16.45 -23.69
C ASP A 227 -9.53 16.50 -25.02
N CYS A 228 -10.06 17.66 -25.40
CA CYS A 228 -11.00 17.86 -26.51
C CYS A 228 -10.57 17.19 -27.83
N ASP A 229 -9.27 16.98 -28.03
CA ASP A 229 -8.69 16.38 -29.24
C ASP A 229 -8.02 15.00 -29.01
N CYS A 230 -7.82 14.55 -27.77
CA CYS A 230 -7.06 13.35 -27.45
C CYS A 230 -7.54 12.66 -26.16
N LYS A 231 -7.57 11.33 -26.18
CA LYS A 231 -7.74 10.52 -24.96
C LYS A 231 -6.39 10.02 -24.48
N PHE A 232 -6.13 10.10 -23.18
CA PHE A 232 -4.92 9.57 -22.59
C PHE A 232 -5.25 8.43 -21.64
N VAL A 233 -4.34 7.45 -21.58
CA VAL A 233 -4.36 6.41 -20.57
C VAL A 233 -2.97 6.33 -19.95
N VAL A 234 -2.91 6.54 -18.65
CA VAL A 234 -1.72 6.40 -17.83
C VAL A 234 -1.83 5.07 -17.08
N SER A 235 -0.78 4.25 -17.17
CA SER A 235 -0.67 2.97 -16.47
C SER A 235 0.63 2.92 -15.67
N LEU A 236 0.49 2.83 -14.35
CA LEU A 236 1.59 2.75 -13.39
C LEU A 236 1.62 1.36 -12.76
N ARG A 237 2.80 0.76 -12.70
CA ARG A 237 3.03 -0.56 -12.09
C ARG A 237 4.20 -0.49 -11.12
N TYR A 238 3.94 -0.92 -9.89
CA TYR A 238 4.90 -1.00 -8.80
C TYR A 238 5.25 -2.46 -8.61
N GLY A 239 6.35 -2.89 -9.24
CA GLY A 239 6.86 -4.25 -9.15
C GLY A 239 7.55 -4.54 -7.82
N ASP A 240 8.05 -3.49 -7.16
CA ASP A 240 8.53 -3.53 -5.79
C ASP A 240 7.50 -2.81 -4.89
N LEU A 241 6.94 -3.55 -3.93
CA LEU A 241 5.93 -3.01 -3.02
C LEU A 241 6.53 -2.16 -1.90
N LEU A 242 7.86 -2.17 -1.73
CA LEU A 242 8.59 -1.31 -0.81
C LEU A 242 8.82 0.09 -1.39
N CYS A 243 8.56 0.32 -2.68
CA CYS A 243 8.78 1.61 -3.33
C CYS A 243 7.50 2.44 -3.46
N GLU A 244 7.60 3.73 -3.17
CA GLU A 244 6.51 4.70 -3.41
C GLU A 244 6.37 5.13 -4.87
N LEU A 245 7.39 4.88 -5.71
CA LEU A 245 7.45 5.24 -7.13
C LEU A 245 7.27 4.02 -8.04
N PRO A 246 6.64 4.18 -9.23
CA PRO A 246 6.35 3.07 -10.12
C PRO A 246 7.61 2.56 -10.84
N THR A 247 7.81 1.25 -10.81
CA THR A 247 8.89 0.57 -11.56
C THR A 247 8.66 0.55 -13.07
N LYS A 248 7.39 0.60 -13.52
CA LYS A 248 7.03 0.64 -14.94
C LYS A 248 5.89 1.63 -15.15
N VAL A 249 6.10 2.48 -16.12
CA VAL A 249 5.15 3.52 -16.53
C VAL A 249 4.88 3.35 -18.01
N ARG A 250 3.60 3.44 -18.39
CA ARG A 250 3.17 3.49 -19.79
C ARG A 250 2.12 4.56 -19.95
N ILE A 251 2.35 5.50 -20.86
CA ILE A 251 1.41 6.58 -21.18
C ILE A 251 1.09 6.48 -22.67
N LEU A 252 -0.20 6.34 -22.97
CA LEU A 252 -0.72 6.18 -24.32
C LEU A 252 -1.70 7.30 -24.64
N VAL A 253 -1.62 7.80 -25.87
CA VAL A 253 -2.49 8.86 -26.40
C VAL A 253 -3.18 8.37 -27.65
N TRP A 254 -4.51 8.55 -27.71
CA TRP A 254 -5.32 8.31 -28.89
C TRP A 254 -5.80 9.65 -29.45
N PRO A 255 -5.53 9.95 -30.73
CA PRO A 255 -6.14 11.10 -31.37
C PRO A 255 -7.64 10.84 -31.55
N MET A 256 -8.47 11.78 -31.07
CA MET A 256 -9.91 11.74 -31.28
C MET A 256 -10.24 12.38 -32.64
N HIS A 257 -11.37 12.00 -33.24
CA HIS A 257 -11.75 12.19 -34.66
C HIS A 257 -11.64 13.60 -35.29
N HIS A 258 -11.29 14.63 -34.54
CA HIS A 258 -11.12 16.01 -35.02
C HIS A 258 -9.74 16.27 -35.67
N LEU A 259 -8.69 15.53 -35.29
CA LEU A 259 -7.35 15.65 -35.89
C LEU A 259 -7.20 14.84 -37.19
N SER A 260 -7.98 13.78 -37.40
CA SER A 260 -7.88 12.89 -38.58
C SER A 260 -8.54 13.42 -39.86
N LYS A 261 -9.23 14.57 -39.83
CA LYS A 261 -9.89 15.11 -41.04
C LYS A 261 -8.93 15.52 -42.17
N LYS A 262 -7.62 15.52 -41.94
CA LYS A 262 -6.63 15.84 -42.97
C LYS A 262 -5.87 14.66 -43.58
N GLN A 263 -5.98 13.42 -43.08
CA GLN A 263 -5.15 12.32 -43.60
C GLN A 263 -5.75 10.92 -43.71
N CYS A 264 -7.00 10.66 -43.34
CA CYS A 264 -7.58 9.30 -43.51
C CYS A 264 -8.53 9.21 -44.70
N THR A 265 -7.98 8.86 -45.87
CA THR A 265 -8.72 8.21 -46.97
C THR A 265 -9.00 6.75 -46.63
N SER A 266 -9.75 6.49 -45.56
CA SER A 266 -10.57 5.29 -45.39
C SER A 266 -11.36 5.38 -44.06
N PRO A 267 -12.69 5.25 -44.09
CA PRO A 267 -13.49 5.16 -42.88
C PRO A 267 -13.36 3.73 -42.33
N GLY A 268 -12.36 3.46 -41.48
CA GLY A 268 -12.28 2.14 -40.85
C GLY A 268 -11.01 1.71 -40.11
N SER A 269 -9.91 2.47 -40.11
CA SER A 269 -8.73 2.09 -39.33
C SER A 269 -8.79 2.65 -37.89
N PRO A 270 -8.62 1.82 -36.85
CA PRO A 270 -8.55 2.32 -35.48
C PRO A 270 -7.29 3.18 -35.32
N ALA A 271 -7.44 4.35 -34.71
CA ALA A 271 -6.32 5.23 -34.41
C ALA A 271 -5.27 4.50 -33.56
N ILE A 272 -4.03 4.42 -34.07
CA ILE A 272 -2.92 3.77 -33.36
C ILE A 272 -2.51 4.67 -32.19
N PRO A 273 -2.49 4.15 -30.95
CA PRO A 273 -2.03 4.94 -29.82
C PRO A 273 -0.54 5.25 -29.90
N VAL A 274 -0.18 6.47 -29.55
CA VAL A 274 1.22 6.93 -29.47
C VAL A 274 1.68 6.91 -28.01
N ARG A 275 2.92 6.48 -27.76
CA ARG A 275 3.53 6.55 -26.43
C ARG A 275 4.16 7.91 -26.18
N LEU A 276 4.18 8.35 -24.91
CA LEU A 276 4.81 9.61 -24.50
C LEU A 276 6.00 9.37 -23.56
N PRO A 277 7.23 9.19 -24.07
CA PRO A 277 8.40 8.90 -23.24
C PRO A 277 8.70 9.98 -22.19
N PHE A 278 8.60 11.27 -22.55
CA PHE A 278 8.90 12.36 -21.61
C PHE A 278 8.01 12.30 -20.37
N ALA A 279 6.72 12.01 -20.57
CA ALA A 279 5.77 11.91 -19.48
C ALA A 279 6.03 10.63 -18.68
N GLU A 280 6.38 9.53 -19.34
CA GLU A 280 6.76 8.30 -18.65
C GLU A 280 7.98 8.50 -17.74
N ASP A 281 8.95 9.31 -18.15
CA ASP A 281 10.13 9.64 -17.36
C ASP A 281 9.79 10.46 -16.11
N ALA A 282 8.90 11.46 -16.21
CA ALA A 282 8.45 12.25 -15.06
C ALA A 282 7.83 11.35 -13.97
N PHE A 283 6.91 10.45 -14.34
CA PHE A 283 6.29 9.51 -13.41
C PHE A 283 7.24 8.45 -12.83
N ARG A 284 8.43 8.23 -13.41
CA ARG A 284 9.44 7.31 -12.84
C ARG A 284 10.22 7.95 -11.69
N ILE A 285 10.31 9.28 -11.65
CA ILE A 285 11.18 10.00 -10.71
C ILE A 285 10.42 10.89 -9.73
N GLN A 286 9.13 11.10 -9.93
CA GLN A 286 8.27 11.94 -9.08
C GLN A 286 7.01 11.21 -8.64
N SER A 287 6.44 11.68 -7.52
CA SER A 287 5.16 11.18 -7.04
C SER A 287 4.05 11.50 -8.02
N LEU A 288 2.97 10.72 -7.98
CA LEU A 288 1.90 10.77 -8.97
C LEU A 288 1.25 12.17 -9.13
N PRO A 289 0.93 12.94 -8.07
CA PRO A 289 0.40 14.29 -8.22
C PRO A 289 1.41 15.29 -8.81
N GLU A 290 2.68 15.18 -8.43
CA GLU A 290 3.76 16.08 -8.89
C GLU A 290 4.07 15.84 -10.36
N ALA A 291 4.26 14.57 -10.74
CA ALA A 291 4.49 14.18 -12.12
C ALA A 291 3.32 14.63 -13.01
N TYR A 292 2.07 14.47 -12.56
CA TYR A 292 0.90 14.95 -13.28
C TYR A 292 0.95 16.48 -13.48
N ALA A 293 1.24 17.25 -12.43
CA ALA A 293 1.34 18.69 -12.50
C ALA A 293 2.46 19.16 -13.45
N GLU A 294 3.58 18.44 -13.51
CA GLU A 294 4.70 18.75 -14.41
C GLU A 294 4.36 18.49 -15.88
N ILE A 295 3.72 17.35 -16.18
CA ILE A 295 3.49 16.96 -17.58
C ILE A 295 2.37 17.76 -18.24
N MET A 296 1.33 18.13 -17.49
CA MET A 296 0.10 18.72 -18.07
C MET A 296 0.32 20.00 -18.88
N PRO A 297 1.14 20.97 -18.45
CA PRO A 297 1.43 22.16 -19.23
C PRO A 297 2.12 21.88 -20.57
N ASN A 298 2.94 20.83 -20.64
CA ASN A 298 3.77 20.52 -21.81
C ASN A 298 3.05 19.61 -22.83
N MET A 299 2.05 18.86 -22.38
CA MET A 299 1.33 17.86 -23.16
C MET A 299 0.73 18.38 -24.49
N PRO A 300 0.04 19.54 -24.55
CA PRO A 300 -0.52 20.04 -25.81
C PRO A 300 0.54 20.30 -26.90
N ASN A 301 1.73 20.76 -26.51
CA ASN A 301 2.81 21.07 -27.45
C ASN A 301 3.44 19.79 -28.01
N GLU A 302 3.68 18.79 -27.16
CA GLU A 302 4.23 17.49 -27.55
C GLU A 302 3.29 16.73 -28.50
N ILE A 303 1.99 16.76 -28.23
CA ILE A 303 0.97 16.14 -29.08
C ILE A 303 0.96 16.78 -30.48
N ARG A 304 1.02 18.11 -30.56
CA ARG A 304 1.09 18.81 -31.84
C ARG A 304 2.31 18.36 -32.64
N GLN A 305 3.47 18.25 -32.00
CA GLN A 305 4.69 17.79 -32.67
C GLN A 305 4.55 16.35 -33.17
N LEU A 306 4.02 15.43 -32.35
CA LEU A 306 3.85 14.02 -32.70
C LEU A 306 2.89 13.80 -33.88
N PHE A 307 1.76 14.52 -33.91
CA PHE A 307 0.78 14.37 -34.99
C PHE A 307 1.04 15.26 -36.21
N GLN A 308 1.95 16.25 -36.13
CA GLN A 308 2.42 17.01 -37.30
C GLN A 308 3.59 16.34 -38.03
N THR A 309 4.34 15.46 -37.36
CA THR A 309 5.54 14.80 -37.91
C THR A 309 5.28 13.43 -38.54
N SER A 310 4.04 12.94 -38.53
CA SER A 310 3.66 11.71 -39.23
C SER A 310 3.65 11.95 -40.75
N PRO A 311 4.61 11.41 -41.54
CA PRO A 311 4.65 11.64 -42.97
C PRO A 311 3.51 10.88 -43.66
N SER A 312 2.83 11.59 -44.55
CA SER A 312 1.86 11.09 -45.52
C SER A 312 2.41 10.00 -46.44
#